data_AF-A0A530Z0I0-F1
#
_entry.id   AF-A0A530Z0I0-F1
#
_cell.length_a   1.000
_cell.length_b   1.000
_cell.length_c   1.000
_cell.angle_alpha   90.00
_cell.angle_beta   90.00
_cell.angle_gamma   90.00
#
_symmetry.space_group_name_H-M   'P 1'
#
loop_
_entity.id
_entity.type
_entity.pdbx_description
1 polymer ?
#
loop_
_entity_poly.entity_id
_entity_poly.type
_entity_poly.pdbx_seq_one_letter_code
_entity_poly.pdbx_strand_id
1 'polypeptide(L)'
;LWDAWETKEPLQHLPWLGHLLVGAMLRQVRKTSAHLVCLNTGLRAIPRERRRARDRTARLIGFLEGVTEAAVAGLKEHDRLVLAREQMGRRLRGRRGHSKLPQLVELVLARPLVSTVMIEKELKLSTRGALNLVAELGLREITGRGRYRAWGIL
;
A
#
# COMPACT_ATOMS: atom_id res chain seq x y z
N LEU A 1 -6.30 -13.87 19.43
CA LEU A 1 -7.32 -13.55 18.41
C LEU A 1 -7.07 -14.30 17.10
N TRP A 2 -5.92 -14.10 16.46
CA TRP A 2 -5.57 -14.75 15.19
C TRP A 2 -5.73 -16.29 15.21
N ASP A 3 -5.04 -16.98 16.12
CA ASP A 3 -5.06 -18.45 16.23
C ASP A 3 -6.48 -19.00 16.49
N ALA A 4 -7.28 -18.28 17.28
CA ALA A 4 -8.68 -18.65 17.55
C ALA A 4 -9.56 -18.50 16.30
N TRP A 5 -9.31 -17.49 15.47
CA TRP A 5 -10.03 -17.30 14.21
C TRP A 5 -9.69 -18.41 13.21
N GLU A 6 -8.41 -18.75 13.07
CA GLU A 6 -7.94 -19.80 12.17
C GLU A 6 -8.40 -21.22 12.56
N THR A 7 -8.69 -21.44 13.85
CA THR A 7 -9.10 -22.76 14.36
C THR A 7 -10.61 -22.93 14.48
N LYS A 8 -11.32 -21.87 14.89
CA LYS A 8 -12.78 -21.92 15.04
C LYS A 8 -13.53 -21.57 13.76
N GLU A 9 -12.86 -20.87 12.84
CA GLU A 9 -13.40 -20.43 11.54
C GLU A 9 -14.85 -19.91 11.65
N PRO A 10 -15.10 -18.88 12.49
CA PRO A 10 -16.46 -18.44 12.83
C PRO A 10 -17.27 -17.96 11.61
N LEU A 11 -16.57 -17.62 10.51
CA LEU A 11 -17.14 -17.29 9.21
C LEU A 11 -16.45 -18.14 8.13
N GLN A 12 -17.07 -19.24 7.73
CA GLN A 12 -16.48 -20.23 6.83
C GLN A 12 -16.07 -19.68 5.46
N HIS A 13 -16.77 -18.64 4.97
CA HIS A 13 -16.50 -18.04 3.66
C HIS A 13 -15.63 -16.77 3.70
N LEU A 14 -15.26 -16.30 4.90
CA LEU A 14 -14.53 -15.04 5.08
C LEU A 14 -13.28 -15.21 5.96
N PRO A 15 -12.39 -16.18 5.68
CA PRO A 15 -11.19 -16.41 6.51
C PRO A 15 -10.27 -15.18 6.56
N TRP A 16 -10.23 -14.39 5.48
CA TRP A 16 -9.43 -13.17 5.38
C TRP A 16 -9.83 -12.06 6.36
N LEU A 17 -11.08 -12.07 6.86
CA LEU A 17 -11.56 -11.04 7.78
C LEU A 17 -10.86 -11.12 9.14
N GLY A 18 -10.43 -12.31 9.55
CA GLY A 18 -9.68 -12.50 10.79
C GLY A 18 -8.38 -11.70 10.82
N HIS A 19 -7.69 -11.61 9.68
CA HIS A 19 -6.47 -10.81 9.57
C HIS A 19 -6.75 -9.31 9.71
N LEU A 20 -7.85 -8.80 9.14
CA LEU A 20 -8.24 -7.41 9.32
C LEU A 20 -8.64 -7.10 10.76
N LEU A 21 -9.36 -8.02 11.41
CA LEU A 21 -9.75 -7.90 12.81
C LEU A 21 -8.52 -7.85 13.73
N VAL A 22 -7.52 -8.70 13.48
CA VAL A 22 -6.25 -8.67 14.23
C VAL A 22 -5.52 -7.36 14.00
N GLY A 23 -5.46 -6.87 12.76
CA GLY A 23 -4.90 -5.54 12.46
C GLY A 23 -5.63 -4.41 13.20
N ALA A 24 -6.97 -4.46 13.26
CA ALA A 24 -7.79 -3.48 13.97
C ALA A 24 -7.57 -3.54 15.49
N MET A 25 -7.47 -4.74 16.06
CA MET A 25 -7.16 -4.95 17.48
C MET A 25 -5.79 -4.38 17.84
N LEU A 26 -4.75 -4.65 17.03
CA LEU A 26 -3.41 -4.11 17.24
C LEU A 26 -3.40 -2.58 17.26
N ARG A 27 -4.18 -1.95 16.39
CA ARG A 27 -4.38 -0.49 16.41
C ARG A 27 -5.12 -0.04 17.67
N GLN A 28 -6.20 -0.72 18.04
CA GLN A 28 -7.00 -0.40 19.25
C GLN A 28 -6.16 -0.46 20.53
N VAL A 29 -5.25 -1.44 20.64
CA VAL A 29 -4.33 -1.57 21.78
C VAL A 29 -3.03 -0.75 21.62
N ARG A 30 -3.00 0.18 20.65
CA ARG A 30 -1.89 1.11 20.38
C ARG A 30 -0.54 0.43 20.09
N LYS A 31 -0.57 -0.77 19.51
CA LYS A 31 0.62 -1.44 18.95
C LYS A 31 0.93 -0.95 17.53
N THR A 32 -0.06 -0.41 16.84
CA THR A 32 0.13 0.48 15.68
C THR A 32 -0.59 1.80 15.89
N SER A 33 0.02 2.90 15.45
CA SER A 33 -0.45 4.27 15.72
C SER A 33 -1.20 4.89 14.53
N ALA A 34 -0.70 4.70 13.31
CA ALA A 34 -1.23 5.38 12.12
C ALA A 34 -2.00 4.47 11.15
N HIS A 35 -1.61 3.20 11.03
CA HIS A 35 -2.14 2.28 10.01
C HIS A 35 -2.50 0.91 10.56
N LEU A 36 -3.37 0.20 9.84
CA LEU A 36 -3.61 -1.22 10.06
C LEU A 36 -2.42 -2.01 9.52
N VAL A 37 -1.93 -2.98 10.29
CA VAL A 37 -0.84 -3.86 9.84
C VAL A 37 -1.32 -4.69 8.65
N CYS A 38 -0.56 -4.67 7.56
CA CYS A 38 -0.77 -5.54 6.40
C CYS A 38 -0.32 -6.99 6.68
N LEU A 39 -0.99 -7.67 7.61
CA LEU A 39 -0.60 -9.02 8.08
C LEU A 39 -0.47 -10.03 6.94
N ASN A 40 -1.33 -9.95 5.93
CA ASN A 40 -1.28 -10.83 4.76
C ASN A 40 0.06 -10.76 4.01
N THR A 41 0.67 -9.58 3.95
CA THR A 41 1.96 -9.38 3.26
C THR A 41 3.05 -10.21 3.91
N GLY A 42 3.14 -10.20 5.25
CA GLY A 42 4.11 -10.99 5.98
C GLY A 42 3.75 -12.46 6.11
N LEU A 43 2.47 -12.80 6.34
CA LEU A 43 2.00 -14.19 6.41
C LEU A 43 2.19 -14.97 5.09
N ARG A 44 2.28 -14.27 3.95
CA ARG A 44 2.62 -14.89 2.66
C ARG A 44 4.05 -15.44 2.64
N ALA A 45 4.97 -14.88 3.41
CA ALA A 45 6.34 -15.37 3.53
C ALA A 45 6.44 -16.61 4.46
N ILE A 46 5.41 -16.87 5.28
CA ILE A 46 5.41 -17.99 6.21
C ILE A 46 4.83 -19.25 5.56
N PRO A 47 5.55 -20.39 5.56
CA PRO A 47 5.07 -21.65 5.03
C PRO A 47 3.69 -22.03 5.58
N ARG A 48 2.85 -22.61 4.72
CA ARG A 48 1.47 -22.95 5.08
C ARG A 48 1.44 -23.96 6.23
N GLU A 49 2.36 -24.92 6.22
CA GLU A 49 2.50 -25.99 7.20
C GLU A 49 2.74 -25.42 8.59
N ARG A 50 3.54 -24.35 8.69
CA ARG A 50 3.80 -23.64 9.95
C ARG A 50 2.58 -22.85 10.41
N ARG A 51 1.89 -22.16 9.48
CA ARG A 51 0.66 -21.40 9.80
C ARG A 51 -0.51 -22.29 10.22
N ARG A 52 -0.56 -23.54 9.73
CA ARG A 52 -1.62 -24.52 10.00
C ARG A 52 -1.12 -25.73 10.81
N ALA A 53 0.01 -25.59 11.53
CA ALA A 53 0.56 -26.64 12.37
C ALA A 53 -0.49 -27.10 13.39
N ARG A 54 -0.53 -28.39 13.76
CA ARG A 54 -1.44 -28.87 14.82
C ARG A 54 -1.08 -28.29 16.19
N ASP A 55 0.23 -28.19 16.45
CA ASP A 55 0.74 -27.56 17.66
C ASP A 55 0.47 -26.05 17.66
N ARG A 56 -0.09 -25.56 18.76
CA ARG A 56 -0.47 -24.16 18.92
C ARG A 56 0.75 -23.25 19.01
N THR A 57 1.79 -23.70 19.71
CA THR A 57 3.02 -22.90 19.91
C THR A 57 3.70 -22.66 18.56
N ALA A 58 3.84 -23.70 17.74
CA ALA A 58 4.37 -23.61 16.39
C ALA A 58 3.57 -22.64 15.49
N ARG A 59 2.23 -22.67 15.54
CA ARG A 59 1.39 -21.70 14.81
C ARG A 59 1.61 -20.27 15.28
N LEU A 60 1.69 -20.04 16.59
CA LEU A 60 1.91 -18.71 17.17
C LEU A 60 3.29 -18.16 16.81
N ILE A 61 4.34 -19.00 16.83
CA ILE A 61 5.67 -18.62 16.36
C ILE A 61 5.61 -18.21 14.89
N GLY A 62 5.01 -19.02 14.02
CA GLY A 62 4.84 -18.70 12.61
C GLY A 62 4.05 -17.41 12.37
N PHE A 63 3.02 -17.14 13.19
CA PHE A 63 2.29 -15.88 13.13
C PHE A 63 3.16 -14.68 13.52
N LEU A 64 3.92 -14.78 14.61
CA LEU A 64 4.80 -13.71 15.07
C LEU A 64 5.92 -13.40 14.06
N GLU A 65 6.51 -14.43 13.44
CA GLU A 65 7.42 -14.26 12.31
C GLU A 65 6.72 -13.53 11.15
N GLY A 66 5.48 -13.91 10.83
CA GLY A 66 4.68 -13.21 9.82
C GLY A 66 4.40 -11.75 10.15
N VAL A 67 4.23 -11.40 11.43
CA VAL A 67 4.11 -10.00 11.88
C VAL A 67 5.43 -9.26 11.64
N THR A 68 6.57 -9.88 11.97
CA THR A 68 7.91 -9.33 11.69
C THR A 68 8.11 -9.07 10.20
N GLU A 69 7.80 -10.05 9.35
CA GLU A 69 7.92 -9.91 7.89
C GLU A 69 7.00 -8.80 7.34
N ALA A 70 5.80 -8.65 7.88
CA ALA A 70 4.89 -7.57 7.51
C ALA A 70 5.47 -6.19 7.88
N ALA A 71 6.11 -6.07 9.04
CA ALA A 71 6.77 -4.84 9.47
C ALA A 71 7.98 -4.50 8.57
N VAL A 72 8.82 -5.48 8.26
CA VAL A 72 9.98 -5.31 7.36
C VAL A 72 9.52 -4.90 5.96
N ALA A 73 8.48 -5.54 5.41
CA ALA A 73 7.92 -5.17 4.12
C ALA A 73 7.35 -3.73 4.12
N GLY A 74 6.68 -3.34 5.21
CA GLY A 74 6.17 -1.98 5.39
C GLY A 74 7.27 -0.92 5.43
N LEU A 75 8.37 -1.18 6.15
CA LEU A 75 9.53 -0.27 6.20
C LEU A 75 10.18 -0.11 4.82
N LYS A 76 10.36 -1.20 4.08
CA LYS A 76 10.90 -1.15 2.71
C LYS A 76 10.04 -0.31 1.76
N GLU A 77 8.72 -0.46 1.84
CA GLU A 77 7.81 0.34 1.01
C GLU A 77 7.79 1.82 1.46
N HIS A 78 7.85 2.08 2.76
CA HIS A 78 7.99 3.44 3.27
C HIS A 78 9.25 4.12 2.73
N ASP A 79 10.41 3.48 2.83
CA ASP A 79 11.68 4.03 2.35
C ASP A 79 11.65 4.29 0.84
N ARG A 80 11.04 3.38 0.07
CA ARG A 80 10.82 3.55 -1.36
C ARG A 80 9.96 4.78 -1.66
N LEU A 81 8.86 4.98 -0.92
CA LEU A 81 7.97 6.14 -1.10
C LEU A 81 8.63 7.46 -0.67
N VAL A 82 9.46 7.45 0.38
CA VAL A 82 10.26 8.61 0.79
C VAL A 82 11.24 9.01 -0.31
N LEU A 83 12.00 8.05 -0.85
CA LEU A 83 12.93 8.31 -1.95
C LEU A 83 12.20 8.85 -3.19
N ALA A 84 11.06 8.28 -3.54
CA ALA A 84 10.25 8.76 -4.66
C ALA A 84 9.75 10.19 -4.46
N ARG A 85 9.29 10.53 -3.24
CA ARG A 85 8.89 11.90 -2.87
C ARG A 85 10.04 12.87 -3.07
N GLU A 86 11.25 12.54 -2.60
CA GLU A 86 12.43 13.38 -2.78
C GLU A 86 12.79 13.58 -4.25
N GLN A 87 12.81 12.50 -5.05
CA GLN A 87 13.10 12.56 -6.48
C GLN A 87 12.10 13.43 -7.24
N MET A 88 10.80 13.27 -6.96
CA MET A 88 9.75 14.12 -7.52
C MET A 88 9.89 15.57 -7.05
N GLY A 89 10.25 15.80 -5.79
CA GLY A 89 10.49 17.13 -5.22
C GLY A 89 11.60 17.90 -5.95
N ARG A 90 12.63 17.23 -6.47
CA ARG A 90 13.66 17.87 -7.30
C ARG A 90 13.09 18.48 -8.58
N ARG A 91 12.05 17.86 -9.18
CA ARG A 91 11.37 18.37 -10.39
C ARG A 91 10.49 19.60 -10.11
N LEU A 92 10.13 19.83 -8.84
CA LEU A 92 9.35 20.98 -8.40
C LEU A 92 10.20 22.26 -8.26
N ARG A 93 11.53 22.16 -8.15
CA ARG A 93 12.41 23.32 -7.96
C ARG A 93 12.36 24.25 -9.18
N GLY A 94 12.22 25.55 -8.93
CA GLY A 94 12.16 26.59 -9.98
C GLY A 94 10.85 26.62 -10.79
N ARG A 95 9.80 25.91 -10.36
CA ARG A 95 8.51 25.90 -11.05
C ARG A 95 7.65 27.10 -10.65
N ARG A 96 6.84 27.57 -11.61
CA ARG A 96 5.88 28.67 -11.44
C ARG A 96 4.86 28.34 -10.33
N GLY A 97 4.53 29.32 -9.50
CA GLY A 97 3.62 29.15 -8.35
C GLY A 97 2.20 28.64 -8.68
N HIS A 98 1.77 28.69 -9.94
CA HIS A 98 0.45 28.20 -10.39
C HIS A 98 0.42 26.75 -10.89
N SER A 99 1.54 26.01 -10.86
CA SER A 99 1.55 24.62 -11.31
C SER A 99 0.75 23.69 -10.37
N LYS A 100 -0.01 22.75 -10.95
CA LYS A 100 -0.69 21.66 -10.21
C LYS A 100 0.22 20.44 -9.95
N LEU A 101 1.50 20.53 -10.31
CA LEU A 101 2.48 19.45 -10.19
C LEU A 101 2.72 19.00 -8.73
N PRO A 102 2.82 19.90 -7.71
CA PRO A 102 2.91 19.47 -6.31
C PRO A 102 1.70 18.66 -5.85
N GLN A 103 0.50 19.04 -6.29
CA GLN A 103 -0.73 18.30 -5.96
C GLN A 103 -0.77 16.94 -6.66
N LEU A 104 -0.21 16.82 -7.87
CA LEU A 104 -0.04 15.51 -8.50
C LEU A 104 0.92 14.63 -7.69
N VAL A 105 2.03 15.17 -7.17
CA VAL A 105 2.95 14.41 -6.30
C VAL A 105 2.22 13.83 -5.08
N GLU A 106 1.45 14.65 -4.36
CA GLU A 106 0.68 14.16 -3.20
C GLU A 106 -0.38 13.13 -3.61
N LEU A 107 -1.07 13.33 -4.74
CA LEU A 107 -2.07 12.40 -5.24
C LEU A 107 -1.46 11.02 -5.54
N VAL A 108 -0.30 10.97 -6.20
CA VAL A 108 0.35 9.69 -6.53
C VAL A 108 0.96 9.03 -5.30
N LEU A 109 1.50 9.79 -4.35
CA LEU A 109 2.00 9.21 -3.09
C LEU A 109 0.86 8.65 -2.22
N ALA A 110 -0.33 9.28 -2.28
CA ALA A 110 -1.51 8.79 -1.58
C ALA A 110 -2.18 7.59 -2.29
N ARG A 111 -2.08 7.52 -3.62
CA ARG A 111 -2.73 6.49 -4.44
C ARG A 111 -1.68 5.87 -5.38
N PRO A 112 -1.21 4.63 -5.12
CA PRO A 112 -0.11 4.02 -5.87
C PRO A 112 -0.43 3.76 -7.36
N LEU A 113 -1.70 3.87 -7.73
CA LEU A 113 -2.18 3.77 -9.10
C LEU A 113 -3.21 4.87 -9.37
N VAL A 114 -2.90 5.79 -10.30
CA VAL A 114 -3.80 6.88 -10.70
C VAL A 114 -4.09 6.81 -12.19
N SER A 115 -5.34 7.07 -12.60
CA SER A 115 -5.72 7.19 -14.00
C SER A 115 -5.88 8.65 -14.41
N THR A 116 -6.04 8.92 -15.70
CA THR A 116 -6.12 10.31 -16.20
C THR A 116 -7.37 10.96 -15.62
N VAL A 117 -8.46 10.21 -15.62
CA VAL A 117 -9.77 10.65 -15.10
C VAL A 117 -9.68 10.97 -13.60
N MET A 118 -8.90 10.20 -12.83
CA MET A 118 -8.65 10.53 -11.41
C MET A 118 -7.90 11.86 -11.27
N ILE A 119 -6.85 12.07 -12.08
CA ILE A 119 -6.04 13.29 -12.03
C ILE A 119 -6.86 14.51 -12.48
N GLU A 120 -7.63 14.39 -13.55
CA GLU A 120 -8.55 15.42 -14.05
C GLU A 120 -9.52 15.85 -12.96
N LYS A 121 -10.19 14.88 -12.32
CA LYS A 121 -11.20 15.13 -11.29
C LYS A 121 -10.58 15.76 -10.03
N GLU A 122 -9.46 15.22 -9.55
CA GLU A 122 -8.85 15.67 -8.30
C GLU A 122 -8.18 17.04 -8.46
N LEU A 123 -7.50 17.28 -9.60
CA LEU A 123 -6.73 18.51 -9.83
C LEU A 123 -7.50 19.57 -10.64
N LYS A 124 -8.71 19.25 -11.10
CA LYS A 124 -9.56 20.09 -11.95
C LYS A 124 -8.83 20.53 -13.23
N LEU A 125 -8.29 19.54 -13.94
CA LEU A 125 -7.52 19.73 -15.17
C LEU A 125 -8.26 19.15 -16.37
N SER A 126 -7.95 19.65 -17.56
CA SER A 126 -8.28 18.94 -18.80
C SER A 126 -7.44 17.67 -18.93
N THR A 127 -7.89 16.72 -19.74
CA THR A 127 -7.13 15.49 -20.07
C THR A 127 -5.72 15.79 -20.55
N ARG A 128 -5.57 16.77 -21.45
CA ARG A 128 -4.24 17.20 -21.93
C ARG A 128 -3.39 17.78 -20.80
N GLY A 129 -3.99 18.58 -19.91
CA GLY A 129 -3.30 19.10 -18.73
C GLY A 129 -2.80 18.00 -17.80
N ALA A 130 -3.64 17.01 -17.50
CA ALA A 130 -3.27 15.85 -16.69
C ALA A 130 -2.11 15.05 -17.33
N LEU A 131 -2.20 14.73 -18.62
CA LEU A 131 -1.15 14.00 -19.34
C LEU A 131 0.18 14.77 -19.41
N ASN A 132 0.13 16.09 -19.55
CA ASN A 132 1.33 16.93 -19.53
C ASN A 132 2.02 16.85 -18.16
N LEU A 133 1.26 16.95 -17.06
CA LEU A 133 1.84 16.86 -15.71
C LEU A 133 2.40 15.46 -15.43
N VAL A 134 1.72 14.41 -15.89
CA VAL A 134 2.19 13.02 -15.78
C VAL A 134 3.55 12.85 -16.47
N ALA A 135 3.68 13.37 -17.70
CA ALA A 135 4.93 13.33 -18.45
C ALA A 135 6.04 14.17 -17.79
N GLU A 136 5.68 15.37 -17.31
CA GLU A 136 6.60 16.25 -16.60
C GLU A 136 7.13 15.61 -15.30
N LEU A 137 6.25 14.94 -14.55
CA LEU A 137 6.62 14.23 -13.33
C LEU A 137 7.39 12.93 -13.62
N GLY A 138 7.28 12.40 -14.85
CA GLY A 138 7.96 11.18 -15.28
C GLY A 138 7.35 9.91 -14.72
N LEU A 139 6.03 9.90 -14.47
CA LEU A 139 5.35 8.72 -13.96
C LEU A 139 5.33 7.62 -15.01
N ARG A 140 5.47 6.37 -14.57
CA ARG A 140 5.50 5.22 -15.46
C ARG A 140 4.11 4.66 -15.69
N GLU A 141 3.78 4.37 -16.94
CA GLU A 141 2.56 3.65 -17.29
C GLU A 141 2.64 2.20 -16.79
N ILE A 142 1.64 1.76 -16.03
CA ILE A 142 1.55 0.39 -15.49
C ILE A 142 0.77 -0.52 -16.42
N THR A 143 -0.20 0.02 -17.17
CA THR A 143 -1.12 -0.76 -18.00
C THR A 143 -0.50 -1.32 -19.27
N GLY A 144 0.51 -0.65 -19.86
CA GLY A 144 1.21 -1.09 -21.08
C GLY A 144 0.33 -1.24 -22.34
N ARG A 145 -0.87 -0.64 -22.36
CA ARG A 145 -1.92 -0.88 -23.37
C ARG A 145 -2.27 0.34 -24.20
N GLY A 146 -1.71 1.52 -23.90
CA GLY A 146 -1.96 2.77 -24.62
C GLY A 146 -3.36 3.39 -24.38
N ARG A 147 -4.39 2.60 -24.06
CA ARG A 147 -5.73 3.04 -23.66
C ARG A 147 -6.02 2.71 -22.19
N TYR A 148 -6.92 3.47 -21.57
CA TYR A 148 -7.29 3.34 -20.15
C TYR A 148 -6.07 3.32 -19.22
N ARG A 149 -5.13 4.23 -19.51
CA ARG A 149 -3.81 4.26 -18.88
C ARG A 149 -3.93 4.58 -17.39
N ALA A 150 -3.06 3.91 -16.63
CA ALA A 150 -2.82 4.23 -15.24
C ALA A 150 -1.32 4.33 -14.98
N TRP A 151 -0.97 5.23 -14.07
CA TRP A 151 0.41 5.58 -13.73
C TRP A 151 0.67 5.32 -12.25
N GLY A 152 1.92 5.03 -11.94
CA GLY A 152 2.38 4.87 -10.57
C GLY A 152 3.85 5.25 -10.40
N ILE A 153 4.28 5.21 -9.14
CA ILE A 153 5.67 5.38 -8.72
C ILE A 153 6.35 4.03 -8.87
N LEU A 154 7.37 3.94 -9.74
CA LEU A 154 8.19 2.73 -9.83
C LEU A 154 9.55 2.98 -9.19
#